data_AF-A0A496U6N7-F1
#
_entry.id   AF-A0A496U6N7-F1
#
_cell.length_a   1.000
_cell.length_b   1.000
_cell.length_c   1.000
_cell.angle_alpha   90.00
_cell.angle_beta   90.00
_cell.angle_gamma   90.00
#
_symmetry.space_group_name_H-M   'P 1'
#
loop_
_entity.id
_entity.type
_entity.pdbx_description
1 polymer ?
#
loop_
_entity_poly.entity_id
_entity_poly.type
_entity_poly.pdbx_seq_one_letter_code
_entity_poly.pdbx_strand_id
1 'polypeptide(L)'
;TSEQEEAVRNTAERLEISSGTAVAHDCGAAPWVAAARFEAAVRSELGDNFLPLPPAEEWSVHHKDRPRRSRLYAPGNKPRFIQKAAAANADGIILDLEDSVAPERKDEARILVAYALASVDFGDTEVMVRINQGERAADDLNWIVPQPVQHILIPKVELAEDVSATRDMVEAAMDLCGRTTFPWLMPILESPRGILNALSVADSVPEMAALTLGLQDLTAEIGIMPTPGGTESFTARSIVVLAARAAGLQPIDTVYADVKNLEGLQKSIEDAKALGFVGKGCIHPSQVLPVEEGFMPSEAQIDKARKIVAAMREAEEKGLGAIALGSKMIDPPVARQAMAVLKLIGE
;
A
#
# COMPACT_ATOMS: atom_id res chain seq x y z
N THR A 1 0.16 31.41 -10.53
CA THR A 1 0.42 31.72 -11.96
C THR A 1 -0.87 31.56 -12.75
N SER A 2 -0.89 31.71 -14.08
CA SER A 2 -2.13 31.56 -14.87
C SER A 2 -2.77 30.18 -14.71
N GLU A 3 -1.99 29.11 -14.60
CA GLU A 3 -2.50 27.73 -14.52
C GLU A 3 -3.19 27.42 -13.18
N GLN A 4 -2.68 27.89 -12.04
CA GLN A 4 -3.36 27.71 -10.75
C GLN A 4 -4.65 28.52 -10.69
N GLU A 5 -4.65 29.72 -11.25
CA GLU A 5 -5.85 30.55 -11.33
C GLU A 5 -6.92 29.88 -12.19
N GLU A 6 -6.54 29.34 -13.35
CA GLU A 6 -7.42 28.55 -14.21
C GLU A 6 -7.97 27.32 -13.49
N ALA A 7 -7.13 26.56 -12.77
CA ALA A 7 -7.57 25.42 -11.99
C ALA A 7 -8.60 25.79 -10.91
N VAL A 8 -8.42 26.92 -10.24
CA VAL A 8 -9.40 27.47 -9.28
C VAL A 8 -10.69 27.87 -9.99
N ARG A 9 -10.62 28.54 -11.14
CA ARG A 9 -11.81 28.95 -11.91
C ARG A 9 -12.60 27.74 -12.39
N ASN A 10 -11.95 26.75 -12.97
CA ASN A 10 -12.59 25.49 -13.41
C ASN A 10 -13.26 24.77 -12.23
N THR A 11 -12.61 24.79 -11.06
CA THR A 11 -13.19 24.22 -9.83
C THR A 11 -14.42 25.00 -9.38
N ALA A 12 -14.38 26.34 -9.40
CA ALA A 12 -15.52 27.18 -9.06
C ALA A 12 -16.70 26.97 -10.01
N GLU A 13 -16.45 26.86 -11.31
CA GLU A 13 -17.46 26.54 -12.32
C GLU A 13 -18.12 25.18 -12.07
N ARG A 14 -17.32 24.14 -11.79
CA ARG A 14 -17.85 22.81 -11.44
C ARG A 14 -18.70 22.82 -10.17
N LEU A 15 -18.32 23.62 -9.18
CA LEU A 15 -19.07 23.77 -7.93
C LEU A 15 -20.25 24.75 -8.07
N GLU A 16 -20.56 25.21 -9.29
CA GLU A 16 -21.64 26.15 -9.61
C GLU A 16 -21.56 27.48 -8.83
N ILE A 17 -20.34 27.93 -8.51
CA ILE A 17 -20.10 29.19 -7.80
C ILE A 17 -20.14 30.34 -8.81
N SER A 18 -21.25 31.09 -8.82
CA SER A 18 -21.47 32.18 -9.77
C SER A 18 -20.64 33.44 -9.49
N SER A 19 -20.24 33.68 -8.24
CA SER A 19 -19.49 34.89 -7.85
C SER A 19 -18.80 34.72 -6.49
N GLY A 20 -17.64 35.35 -6.32
CA GLY A 20 -16.92 35.40 -5.05
C GLY A 20 -15.51 35.96 -5.22
N THR A 21 -14.80 36.14 -4.10
CA THR A 21 -13.39 36.53 -4.10
C THR A 21 -12.58 35.45 -3.39
N ALA A 22 -11.67 34.81 -4.11
CA ALA A 22 -10.69 33.89 -3.54
C ALA A 22 -9.32 34.58 -3.50
N VAL A 23 -8.67 34.55 -2.33
CA VAL A 23 -7.30 35.06 -2.16
C VAL A 23 -6.40 33.87 -1.85
N ALA A 24 -5.41 33.64 -2.71
CA ALA A 24 -4.44 32.56 -2.56
C ALA A 24 -3.03 33.12 -2.43
N HIS A 25 -2.30 32.63 -1.42
CA HIS A 25 -0.85 32.82 -1.32
C HIS A 25 -0.14 31.64 -1.98
N ASP A 26 0.17 31.78 -3.26
CA ASP A 26 0.83 30.74 -4.05
C ASP A 26 2.36 30.81 -3.89
N CYS A 27 2.95 29.72 -3.43
CA CYS A 27 4.40 29.54 -3.29
C CYS A 27 4.94 28.48 -4.29
N GLY A 28 4.30 28.34 -5.46
CA GLY A 28 4.64 27.35 -6.47
C GLY A 28 3.88 26.04 -6.33
N ALA A 29 2.60 26.11 -5.92
CA ALA A 29 1.74 24.92 -5.84
C ALA A 29 1.41 24.40 -7.25
N ALA A 30 1.32 23.08 -7.41
CA ALA A 30 0.81 22.51 -8.67
C ALA A 30 -0.68 22.86 -8.87
N PRO A 31 -1.19 22.94 -10.12
CA PRO A 31 -2.59 23.31 -10.39
C PRO A 31 -3.62 22.47 -9.62
N TRP A 32 -3.43 21.14 -9.54
CA TRP A 32 -4.32 20.26 -8.78
C TRP A 32 -4.35 20.57 -7.27
N VAL A 33 -3.25 21.07 -6.71
CA VAL A 33 -3.18 21.48 -5.29
C VAL A 33 -4.00 22.74 -5.06
N ALA A 34 -3.93 23.69 -6.00
CA ALA A 34 -4.73 24.92 -5.94
C ALA A 34 -6.23 24.60 -6.04
N ALA A 35 -6.62 23.73 -6.97
CA ALA A 35 -7.99 23.26 -7.12
C ALA A 35 -8.51 22.56 -5.85
N ALA A 36 -7.78 21.57 -5.33
CA ALA A 36 -8.16 20.83 -4.13
C ALA A 36 -8.32 21.73 -2.90
N ARG A 37 -7.38 22.66 -2.68
CA ARG A 37 -7.43 23.60 -1.56
C ARG A 37 -8.57 24.60 -1.69
N PHE A 38 -8.85 25.03 -2.91
CA PHE A 38 -9.99 25.90 -3.17
C PHE A 38 -11.30 25.18 -2.86
N GLU A 39 -11.50 23.94 -3.34
CA GLU A 39 -12.69 23.17 -3.01
C GLU A 39 -12.82 22.89 -1.51
N ALA A 40 -11.72 22.56 -0.82
CA ALA A 40 -11.72 22.40 0.63
C ALA A 40 -12.14 23.69 1.36
N ALA A 41 -11.67 24.85 0.90
CA ALA A 41 -12.08 26.14 1.45
C ALA A 41 -13.56 26.45 1.18
N VAL A 42 -14.05 26.17 -0.03
CA VAL A 42 -15.47 26.32 -0.39
C VAL A 42 -16.35 25.46 0.51
N ARG A 43 -16.05 24.16 0.64
CA ARG A 43 -16.84 23.24 1.46
C ARG A 43 -16.81 23.60 2.94
N SER A 44 -15.68 24.11 3.43
CA SER A 44 -15.55 24.60 4.80
C SER A 44 -16.41 25.85 5.07
N GLU A 45 -16.59 26.72 4.09
CA GLU A 45 -17.32 27.99 4.26
C GLU A 45 -18.82 27.85 3.93
N LEU A 46 -19.15 27.11 2.87
CA LEU A 46 -20.50 27.03 2.31
C LEU A 46 -21.22 25.70 2.64
N GLY A 47 -20.54 24.78 3.32
CA GLY A 47 -21.04 23.44 3.62
C GLY A 47 -20.79 22.44 2.48
N ASP A 48 -21.26 21.21 2.65
CA ASP A 48 -20.85 20.08 1.80
C ASP A 48 -21.84 19.74 0.67
N ASN A 49 -22.73 20.67 0.31
CA ASN A 49 -23.80 20.46 -0.68
C ASN A 49 -23.32 20.61 -2.14
N PHE A 50 -22.14 20.10 -2.45
CA PHE A 50 -21.55 20.18 -3.79
C PHE A 50 -21.25 18.79 -4.33
N LEU A 51 -21.47 18.61 -5.64
CA LEU A 51 -21.05 17.40 -6.32
C LEU A 51 -19.54 17.17 -6.12
N PRO A 52 -19.11 15.93 -5.84
CA PRO A 52 -17.70 15.60 -5.65
C PRO A 52 -16.90 15.81 -6.95
N LEU A 53 -15.59 15.58 -6.86
CA LEU A 53 -14.75 15.50 -8.05
C LEU A 53 -15.33 14.40 -9.00
N PRO A 54 -15.46 14.66 -10.31
CA PRO A 54 -16.00 13.67 -11.24
C PRO A 54 -15.19 12.37 -11.19
N PRO A 55 -15.83 11.20 -11.37
CA PRO A 55 -15.11 9.94 -11.49
C PRO A 55 -14.09 9.98 -12.62
N ALA A 56 -12.99 9.24 -12.46
CA ALA A 56 -12.01 9.06 -13.52
C ALA A 56 -12.61 8.28 -14.70
N GLU A 57 -12.17 8.60 -15.92
CA GLU A 57 -12.63 7.90 -17.13
C GLU A 57 -12.09 6.48 -17.21
N GLU A 58 -10.90 6.24 -16.63
CA GLU A 58 -10.24 4.95 -16.61
C GLU A 58 -9.75 4.60 -15.20
N TRP A 59 -9.90 3.33 -14.83
CA TRP A 59 -9.36 2.76 -13.61
C TRP A 59 -8.35 1.67 -13.97
N SER A 60 -7.08 1.86 -13.62
CA SER A 60 -6.06 0.84 -13.81
C SER A 60 -6.24 -0.31 -12.81
N VAL A 61 -6.03 -1.54 -13.28
CA VAL A 61 -6.04 -2.74 -12.43
C VAL A 61 -4.67 -3.37 -12.47
N HIS A 62 -4.02 -3.43 -11.31
CA HIS A 62 -2.80 -4.22 -11.16
C HIS A 62 -3.12 -5.64 -10.72
N HIS A 63 -2.27 -6.58 -11.13
CA HIS A 63 -2.41 -7.98 -10.74
C HIS A 63 -2.18 -8.16 -9.23
N LYS A 64 -2.98 -9.04 -8.62
CA LYS A 64 -2.84 -9.46 -7.21
C LYS A 64 -1.39 -9.80 -6.84
N ASP A 65 -0.69 -10.51 -7.72
CA ASP A 65 0.65 -11.03 -7.48
C ASP A 65 1.79 -10.06 -7.82
N ARG A 66 1.50 -8.81 -8.20
CA ARG A 66 2.55 -7.80 -8.47
C ARG A 66 3.46 -7.64 -7.24
N PRO A 67 4.80 -7.60 -7.40
CA PRO A 67 5.71 -7.36 -6.28
C PRO A 67 5.40 -6.04 -5.55
N ARG A 68 5.51 -6.08 -4.21
CA ARG A 68 5.30 -4.93 -3.31
C ARG A 68 6.45 -4.81 -2.32
N ARG A 69 7.67 -4.79 -2.84
CA ARG A 69 8.91 -4.81 -2.04
C ARG A 69 9.01 -3.56 -1.19
N SER A 70 8.87 -2.38 -1.80
CA SER A 70 8.79 -1.11 -1.08
C SER A 70 7.41 -0.45 -1.22
N ARG A 71 6.90 0.09 -0.11
CA ARG A 71 5.68 0.92 -0.11
C ARG A 71 5.92 2.21 0.65
N LEU A 72 5.98 3.34 -0.05
CA LEU A 72 6.32 4.63 0.54
C LEU A 72 5.09 5.38 1.06
N TYR A 73 5.05 5.63 2.36
CA TYR A 73 4.04 6.48 2.98
C TYR A 73 4.24 7.95 2.63
N ALA A 74 3.16 8.60 2.22
CA ALA A 74 3.07 10.03 1.97
C ALA A 74 1.81 10.59 2.67
N PRO A 75 1.95 11.51 3.64
CA PRO A 75 0.80 12.16 4.27
C PRO A 75 -0.11 12.83 3.25
N GLY A 76 -1.39 12.48 3.26
CA GLY A 76 -2.39 12.92 2.28
C GLY A 76 -2.61 14.44 2.27
N ASN A 77 -2.30 15.13 3.37
CA ASN A 77 -2.37 16.59 3.49
C ASN A 77 -1.07 17.33 3.11
N LYS A 78 -0.03 16.61 2.65
CA LYS A 78 1.28 17.19 2.26
C LYS A 78 1.54 16.96 0.77
N PRO A 79 1.07 17.85 -0.12
CA PRO A 79 1.16 17.64 -1.57
C PRO A 79 2.60 17.54 -2.08
N ARG A 80 3.53 18.25 -1.44
CA ARG A 80 4.97 18.14 -1.71
C ARG A 80 5.52 16.72 -1.50
N PHE A 81 4.99 15.98 -0.52
CA PHE A 81 5.42 14.61 -0.25
C PHE A 81 4.80 13.63 -1.23
N ILE A 82 3.55 13.84 -1.65
CA ILE A 82 2.92 13.07 -2.73
C ILE A 82 3.74 13.17 -4.03
N GLN A 83 4.11 14.39 -4.43
CA GLN A 83 4.94 14.60 -5.63
C GLN A 83 6.33 13.95 -5.52
N LYS A 84 6.97 14.02 -4.35
CA LYS A 84 8.25 13.34 -4.11
C LYS A 84 8.11 11.82 -4.12
N ALA A 85 7.01 11.30 -3.62
CA ALA A 85 6.75 9.87 -3.59
C ALA A 85 6.56 9.32 -5.01
N ALA A 86 5.83 10.05 -5.87
CA ALA A 86 5.67 9.70 -7.29
C ALA A 86 7.02 9.57 -8.02
N ALA A 87 8.03 10.35 -7.62
CA ALA A 87 9.38 10.30 -8.18
C ALA A 87 10.35 9.31 -7.46
N ALA A 88 9.87 8.54 -6.48
CA ALA A 88 10.73 7.71 -5.64
C ALA A 88 11.03 6.31 -6.22
N ASN A 89 10.36 5.89 -7.29
CA ASN A 89 10.46 4.57 -7.90
C ASN A 89 10.22 3.41 -6.91
N ALA A 90 9.26 3.59 -5.99
CA ALA A 90 8.81 2.51 -5.12
C ALA A 90 7.87 1.57 -5.90
N ASP A 91 7.78 0.30 -5.51
CA ASP A 91 6.73 -0.60 -6.04
C ASP A 91 5.32 -0.05 -5.75
N GLY A 92 5.13 0.62 -4.61
CA GLY A 92 3.88 1.29 -4.25
C GLY A 92 4.04 2.57 -3.43
N ILE A 93 3.01 3.42 -3.45
CA ILE A 93 2.90 4.64 -2.65
C ILE A 93 1.60 4.58 -1.85
N ILE A 94 1.68 4.88 -0.56
CA ILE A 94 0.53 4.95 0.34
C ILE A 94 0.24 6.42 0.61
N LEU A 95 -0.85 6.92 0.04
CA LEU A 95 -1.42 8.22 0.38
C LEU A 95 -2.22 8.07 1.68
N ASP A 96 -1.72 8.66 2.75
CA ASP A 96 -2.22 8.38 4.09
C ASP A 96 -3.25 9.43 4.55
N LEU A 97 -4.47 8.99 4.87
CA LEU A 97 -5.53 9.83 5.43
C LEU A 97 -5.68 9.66 6.95
N GLU A 98 -4.88 8.78 7.55
CA GLU A 98 -5.07 8.33 8.92
C GLU A 98 -4.07 8.99 9.88
N ASP A 99 -3.11 8.27 10.46
CA ASP A 99 -2.30 8.77 11.59
C ASP A 99 -1.33 9.90 11.22
N SER A 100 -0.93 10.05 9.96
CA SER A 100 -0.10 11.19 9.55
C SER A 100 -0.90 12.49 9.34
N VAL A 101 -2.22 12.46 9.49
CA VAL A 101 -3.12 13.58 9.28
C VAL A 101 -3.84 13.94 10.58
N ALA A 102 -3.61 15.16 11.07
CA ALA A 102 -4.30 15.68 12.24
C ALA A 102 -5.84 15.66 12.04
N PRO A 103 -6.64 15.34 13.07
CA PRO A 103 -8.10 15.17 12.94
C PRO A 103 -8.82 16.30 12.20
N GLU A 104 -8.45 17.55 12.49
CA GLU A 104 -9.03 18.76 11.90
C GLU A 104 -8.63 19.00 10.44
N ARG A 105 -7.70 18.21 9.90
CA ARG A 105 -7.22 18.29 8.51
C ARG A 105 -7.67 17.11 7.66
N LYS A 106 -8.42 16.14 8.21
CA LYS A 106 -8.82 14.93 7.48
C LYS A 106 -9.75 15.22 6.30
N ASP A 107 -10.61 16.21 6.46
CA ASP A 107 -11.55 16.60 5.39
C ASP A 107 -10.81 17.26 4.22
N GLU A 108 -9.86 18.16 4.48
CA GLU A 108 -8.97 18.70 3.45
C GLU A 108 -8.11 17.59 2.82
N ALA A 109 -7.63 16.63 3.62
CA ALA A 109 -6.74 15.57 3.15
C ALA A 109 -7.43 14.64 2.14
N ARG A 110 -8.68 14.23 2.36
CA ARG A 110 -9.38 13.34 1.42
C ARG A 110 -9.66 14.01 0.08
N ILE A 111 -10.01 15.29 0.10
CA ILE A 111 -10.15 16.11 -1.11
C ILE A 111 -8.79 16.16 -1.82
N LEU A 112 -7.72 16.50 -1.11
CA LEU A 112 -6.39 16.60 -1.70
C LEU A 112 -5.91 15.27 -2.30
N VAL A 113 -6.18 14.14 -1.64
CA VAL A 113 -5.85 12.80 -2.14
C VAL A 113 -6.67 12.45 -3.38
N ALA A 114 -7.96 12.76 -3.43
CA ALA A 114 -8.78 12.54 -4.62
C ALA A 114 -8.25 13.32 -5.84
N TYR A 115 -7.89 14.58 -5.66
CA TYR A 115 -7.25 15.38 -6.72
C TYR A 115 -5.87 14.86 -7.12
N ALA A 116 -5.08 14.39 -6.16
CA ALA A 116 -3.80 13.77 -6.45
C ALA A 116 -3.97 12.52 -7.32
N LEU A 117 -4.89 11.63 -6.96
CA LEU A 117 -5.23 10.44 -7.73
C LEU A 117 -5.68 10.81 -9.15
N ALA A 118 -6.47 11.87 -9.31
CA ALA A 118 -6.97 12.31 -10.61
C ALA A 118 -5.91 12.99 -11.50
N SER A 119 -4.87 13.59 -10.92
CA SER A 119 -4.00 14.55 -11.63
C SER A 119 -2.52 14.21 -11.64
N VAL A 120 -2.03 13.40 -10.70
CA VAL A 120 -0.61 13.07 -10.59
C VAL A 120 -0.32 11.84 -11.43
N ASP A 121 0.71 11.93 -12.28
CA ASP A 121 1.26 10.76 -12.96
C ASP A 121 2.15 9.97 -12.00
N PHE A 122 1.71 8.76 -11.64
CA PHE A 122 2.44 7.83 -10.78
C PHE A 122 3.23 6.77 -11.59
N GLY A 123 3.17 6.82 -12.93
CA GLY A 123 3.78 5.82 -13.81
C GLY A 123 3.30 4.40 -13.48
N ASP A 124 4.25 3.47 -13.35
CA ASP A 124 3.99 2.07 -13.02
C ASP A 124 3.86 1.79 -11.51
N THR A 125 3.91 2.81 -10.67
CA THR A 125 3.84 2.67 -9.20
C THR A 125 2.40 2.37 -8.78
N GLU A 126 2.19 1.35 -7.94
CA GLU A 126 0.85 1.11 -7.39
C GLU A 126 0.46 2.22 -6.41
N VAL A 127 -0.69 2.87 -6.62
CA VAL A 127 -1.20 3.89 -5.72
C VAL A 127 -2.21 3.28 -4.76
N MET A 128 -1.92 3.49 -3.48
CA MET A 128 -2.66 2.94 -2.37
C MET A 128 -3.15 4.09 -1.49
N VAL A 129 -4.30 3.94 -0.85
CA VAL A 129 -4.78 4.91 0.14
C VAL A 129 -5.02 4.19 1.46
N ARG A 130 -4.41 4.70 2.54
CA ARG A 130 -4.75 4.26 3.90
C ARG A 130 -5.88 5.13 4.42
N ILE A 131 -7.05 4.54 4.54
CA ILE A 131 -8.29 5.21 4.96
C ILE A 131 -8.37 5.32 6.48
N ASN A 132 -9.33 6.10 6.98
CA ASN A 132 -9.73 6.08 8.37
C ASN A 132 -10.65 4.89 8.70
N GLN A 133 -11.01 4.73 9.99
CA GLN A 133 -12.00 3.76 10.46
C GLN A 133 -13.39 4.40 10.69
N GLY A 134 -14.41 3.55 10.84
CA GLY A 134 -15.76 3.95 11.22
C GLY A 134 -16.44 4.83 10.16
N GLU A 135 -17.22 5.82 10.59
CA GLU A 135 -17.94 6.72 9.68
C GLU A 135 -17.00 7.46 8.71
N ARG A 136 -15.80 7.82 9.16
CA ARG A 136 -14.80 8.48 8.32
C ARG A 136 -14.27 7.59 7.19
N ALA A 137 -14.34 6.27 7.34
CA ALA A 137 -13.99 5.34 6.27
C ALA A 137 -14.90 5.56 5.06
N ALA A 138 -16.22 5.67 5.28
CA ALA A 138 -17.18 5.91 4.22
C ALA A 138 -16.92 7.25 3.53
N ASP A 139 -16.63 8.31 4.29
CA ASP A 139 -16.27 9.63 3.73
C ASP A 139 -15.03 9.56 2.86
N ASP A 140 -13.97 8.89 3.34
CA ASP A 140 -12.73 8.73 2.57
C ASP A 140 -12.99 7.93 1.28
N LEU A 141 -13.72 6.81 1.37
CA LEU A 141 -14.06 5.94 0.24
C LEU A 141 -14.87 6.66 -0.84
N ASN A 142 -15.85 7.47 -0.45
CA ASN A 142 -16.66 8.27 -1.38
C ASN A 142 -15.82 9.26 -2.20
N TRP A 143 -14.69 9.73 -1.67
CA TRP A 143 -13.77 10.61 -2.37
C TRP A 143 -12.74 9.88 -3.23
N ILE A 144 -12.24 8.72 -2.79
CA ILE A 144 -11.12 8.04 -3.45
C ILE A 144 -11.54 6.95 -4.43
N VAL A 145 -12.63 6.21 -4.18
CA VAL A 145 -13.09 5.10 -5.05
C VAL A 145 -13.45 5.58 -6.46
N PRO A 146 -14.05 6.77 -6.66
CA PRO A 146 -14.26 7.31 -8.01
C PRO A 146 -12.96 7.57 -8.79
N GLN A 147 -11.82 7.68 -8.12
CA GLN A 147 -10.52 8.02 -8.70
C GLN A 147 -9.67 6.76 -8.95
N PRO A 148 -8.53 6.82 -9.69
CA PRO A 148 -7.75 5.65 -10.04
C PRO A 148 -6.86 5.18 -8.87
N VAL A 149 -7.49 4.82 -7.74
CA VAL A 149 -6.83 4.11 -6.63
C VAL A 149 -6.81 2.61 -6.91
N GLN A 150 -5.68 1.94 -6.66
CA GLN A 150 -5.54 0.50 -6.89
C GLN A 150 -5.61 -0.34 -5.61
N HIS A 151 -5.26 0.25 -4.46
CA HIS A 151 -5.33 -0.44 -3.16
C HIS A 151 -5.93 0.42 -2.06
N ILE A 152 -6.69 -0.22 -1.19
CA ILE A 152 -7.22 0.38 0.05
C ILE A 152 -6.58 -0.33 1.23
N LEU A 153 -5.81 0.41 2.01
CA LEU A 153 -5.24 -0.07 3.27
C LEU A 153 -6.24 0.20 4.38
N ILE A 154 -6.60 -0.87 5.10
CA ILE A 154 -7.58 -0.84 6.18
C ILE A 154 -6.82 -0.89 7.49
N PRO A 155 -6.71 0.22 8.25
CA PRO A 155 -5.99 0.23 9.52
C PRO A 155 -6.78 -0.47 10.62
N LYS A 156 -6.07 -0.90 11.66
CA LYS A 156 -6.55 -1.43 12.93
C LYS A 156 -7.62 -2.52 12.77
N VAL A 157 -7.36 -3.46 11.85
CA VAL A 157 -8.25 -4.59 11.60
C VAL A 157 -8.09 -5.65 12.68
N GLU A 158 -9.21 -6.05 13.27
CA GLU A 158 -9.26 -7.03 14.36
C GLU A 158 -10.01 -8.30 13.98
N LEU A 159 -10.99 -8.19 13.09
CA LEU A 159 -11.95 -9.22 12.73
C LEU A 159 -12.17 -9.29 11.20
N ALA A 160 -12.67 -10.43 10.71
CA ALA A 160 -13.01 -10.60 9.29
C ALA A 160 -14.16 -9.68 8.86
N GLU A 161 -15.05 -9.34 9.81
CA GLU A 161 -16.16 -8.43 9.65
C GLU A 161 -15.70 -6.99 9.36
N ASP A 162 -14.54 -6.56 9.88
CA ASP A 162 -13.99 -5.22 9.60
C ASP A 162 -13.63 -5.07 8.11
N VAL A 163 -13.05 -6.13 7.54
CA VAL A 163 -12.70 -6.19 6.10
C VAL A 163 -13.97 -6.27 5.26
N SER A 164 -14.92 -7.11 5.66
CA SER A 164 -16.20 -7.27 4.93
C SER A 164 -17.01 -5.98 4.92
N ALA A 165 -17.09 -5.26 6.04
CA ALA A 165 -17.76 -3.97 6.12
C ALA A 165 -17.09 -2.92 5.22
N THR A 166 -15.76 -2.90 5.17
CA THR A 166 -15.02 -2.01 4.26
C THR A 166 -15.27 -2.36 2.80
N ARG A 167 -15.29 -3.66 2.46
CA ARG A 167 -15.63 -4.15 1.12
C ARG A 167 -17.00 -3.64 0.68
N ASP A 168 -18.02 -3.78 1.53
CA ASP A 168 -19.39 -3.34 1.22
C ASP A 168 -19.47 -1.82 1.00
N MET A 169 -18.69 -1.03 1.76
CA MET A 169 -18.58 0.42 1.53
C MET A 169 -17.92 0.75 0.19
N VAL A 170 -16.91 -0.02 -0.22
CA VAL A 170 -16.25 0.14 -1.53
C VAL A 170 -17.23 -0.19 -2.65
N GLU A 171 -17.97 -1.29 -2.55
CA GLU A 171 -19.01 -1.65 -3.54
C GLU A 171 -20.05 -0.55 -3.69
N ALA A 172 -20.56 -0.02 -2.57
CA ALA A 172 -21.51 1.08 -2.60
C ALA A 172 -20.94 2.33 -3.30
N ALA A 173 -19.69 2.69 -3.03
CA ALA A 173 -19.03 3.82 -3.69
C ALA A 173 -18.77 3.55 -5.18
N MET A 174 -18.49 2.31 -5.57
CA MET A 174 -18.35 1.90 -6.97
C MET A 174 -19.66 2.01 -7.75
N ASP A 175 -20.77 1.55 -7.16
CA ASP A 175 -22.11 1.63 -7.76
C ASP A 175 -22.50 3.09 -8.03
N LEU A 176 -22.18 4.01 -7.11
CA LEU A 176 -22.46 5.44 -7.25
C LEU A 176 -21.66 6.11 -8.37
N CYS A 177 -20.43 5.64 -8.65
CA CYS A 177 -19.57 6.24 -9.67
C CYS A 177 -19.46 5.43 -10.97
N GLY A 178 -20.16 4.28 -11.07
CA GLY A 178 -20.12 3.40 -12.23
C GLY A 178 -18.78 2.68 -12.42
N ARG A 179 -17.95 2.60 -11.37
CA ARG A 179 -16.66 1.90 -11.42
C ARG A 179 -16.87 0.40 -11.51
N THR A 180 -16.19 -0.24 -12.46
CA THR A 180 -16.34 -1.69 -12.73
C THR A 180 -15.20 -2.55 -12.21
N THR A 181 -14.12 -1.93 -11.71
CA THR A 181 -12.92 -2.62 -11.25
C THR A 181 -12.72 -2.41 -9.75
N PHE A 182 -12.69 -3.49 -8.98
CA PHE A 182 -12.57 -3.41 -7.53
C PHE A 182 -11.10 -3.14 -7.11
N PRO A 183 -10.81 -2.12 -6.28
CA PRO A 183 -9.47 -1.89 -5.73
C PRO A 183 -9.12 -2.97 -4.71
N TRP A 184 -7.88 -3.47 -4.73
CA TRP A 184 -7.45 -4.50 -3.79
C TRP A 184 -7.45 -4.01 -2.33
N LEU A 185 -7.83 -4.89 -1.40
CA LEU A 185 -7.80 -4.62 0.02
C LEU A 185 -6.49 -5.10 0.64
N MET A 186 -5.96 -4.29 1.56
CA MET A 186 -4.75 -4.58 2.32
C MET A 186 -4.97 -4.29 3.81
N PRO A 187 -5.51 -5.24 4.59
CA PRO A 187 -5.67 -5.09 6.03
C PRO A 187 -4.32 -4.87 6.73
N ILE A 188 -4.33 -4.02 7.76
CA ILE A 188 -3.22 -3.81 8.68
C ILE A 188 -3.60 -4.42 10.04
N LEU A 189 -2.85 -5.44 10.43
CA LEU A 189 -2.95 -6.06 11.74
C LEU A 189 -1.98 -5.37 12.69
N GLU A 190 -2.53 -4.68 13.68
CA GLU A 190 -1.75 -3.84 14.59
C GLU A 190 -2.26 -3.86 16.03
N SER A 191 -3.12 -4.83 16.35
CA SER A 191 -3.56 -5.16 17.71
C SER A 191 -3.37 -6.65 18.02
N PRO A 192 -3.27 -7.06 19.30
CA PRO A 192 -3.24 -8.47 19.68
C PRO A 192 -4.44 -9.24 19.14
N ARG A 193 -5.62 -8.62 19.11
CA ARG A 193 -6.83 -9.23 18.57
C ARG A 193 -6.67 -9.50 17.07
N GLY A 194 -6.21 -8.50 16.31
CA GLY A 194 -5.94 -8.66 14.88
C GLY A 194 -4.92 -9.76 14.58
N ILE A 195 -3.83 -9.82 15.36
CA ILE A 195 -2.82 -10.89 15.22
C ILE A 195 -3.42 -12.27 15.49
N LEU A 196 -4.20 -12.43 16.56
CA LEU A 196 -4.82 -13.73 16.89
C LEU A 196 -5.86 -14.18 15.87
N ASN A 197 -6.49 -13.24 15.16
CA ASN A 197 -7.48 -13.50 14.12
C ASN A 197 -6.91 -13.47 12.70
N ALA A 198 -5.58 -13.39 12.53
CA ALA A 198 -4.94 -13.10 11.26
C ALA A 198 -5.39 -13.99 10.09
N LEU A 199 -5.57 -15.30 10.32
CA LEU A 199 -6.03 -16.22 9.27
C LEU A 199 -7.48 -15.92 8.84
N SER A 200 -8.39 -15.72 9.81
CA SER A 200 -9.78 -15.39 9.49
C SER A 200 -9.91 -14.07 8.74
N VAL A 201 -9.08 -13.08 9.09
CA VAL A 201 -8.98 -11.81 8.35
C VAL A 201 -8.47 -12.06 6.93
N ALA A 202 -7.40 -12.86 6.79
CA ALA A 202 -6.78 -13.18 5.50
C ALA A 202 -7.66 -14.01 4.56
N ASP A 203 -8.63 -14.77 5.08
CA ASP A 203 -9.58 -15.56 4.29
C ASP A 203 -10.95 -14.87 4.09
N SER A 204 -11.13 -13.65 4.61
CA SER A 204 -12.42 -12.97 4.70
C SER A 204 -13.12 -12.72 3.36
N VAL A 205 -12.39 -12.19 2.37
CA VAL A 205 -12.94 -11.75 1.07
C VAL A 205 -11.96 -12.00 -0.08
N PRO A 206 -12.42 -12.25 -1.33
CA PRO A 206 -11.53 -12.57 -2.44
C PRO A 206 -10.67 -11.38 -2.92
N GLU A 207 -11.12 -10.14 -2.69
CA GLU A 207 -10.48 -8.90 -3.16
C GLU A 207 -9.27 -8.47 -2.30
N MET A 208 -8.57 -9.40 -1.64
CA MET A 208 -7.34 -9.13 -0.90
C MET A 208 -6.08 -9.40 -1.73
N ALA A 209 -5.10 -8.48 -1.62
CA ALA A 209 -3.78 -8.64 -2.22
C ALA A 209 -2.67 -8.97 -1.20
N ALA A 210 -2.80 -8.47 0.03
CA ALA A 210 -1.75 -8.58 1.04
C ALA A 210 -2.30 -8.51 2.46
N LEU A 211 -1.53 -9.02 3.42
CA LEU A 211 -1.73 -8.83 4.85
C LEU A 211 -0.55 -8.07 5.42
N THR A 212 -0.82 -6.97 6.11
CA THR A 212 0.20 -6.03 6.58
C THR A 212 0.33 -6.08 8.11
N LEU A 213 1.55 -5.93 8.63
CA LEU A 213 1.79 -5.74 10.07
C LEU A 213 2.04 -4.25 10.39
N GLY A 214 1.27 -3.70 11.34
CA GLY A 214 1.57 -2.41 12.00
C GLY A 214 2.23 -2.66 13.34
N LEU A 215 3.57 -2.60 13.39
CA LEU A 215 4.29 -3.01 14.61
C LEU A 215 4.26 -1.95 15.71
N GLN A 216 4.27 -0.66 15.35
CA GLN A 216 4.35 0.42 16.34
C GLN A 216 3.14 0.42 17.26
N ASP A 217 1.93 0.39 16.68
CA ASP A 217 0.68 0.32 17.44
C ASP A 217 0.57 -0.99 18.21
N LEU A 218 0.94 -2.12 17.61
CA LEU A 218 0.94 -3.41 18.31
C LEU A 218 1.82 -3.38 19.57
N THR A 219 3.03 -2.83 19.46
CA THR A 219 3.94 -2.72 20.62
C THR A 219 3.43 -1.76 21.68
N ALA A 220 2.77 -0.67 21.27
CA ALA A 220 2.14 0.27 22.18
C ALA A 220 0.97 -0.40 22.95
N GLU A 221 0.15 -1.18 22.26
CA GLU A 221 -1.02 -1.84 22.85
C GLU A 221 -0.65 -2.95 23.84
N ILE A 222 0.38 -3.75 23.55
CA ILE A 222 0.89 -4.77 24.49
C ILE A 222 1.83 -4.21 25.56
N GLY A 223 2.15 -2.91 25.51
CA GLY A 223 2.93 -2.22 26.52
C GLY A 223 4.42 -2.61 26.55
N ILE A 224 5.02 -2.87 25.38
CA ILE A 224 6.44 -3.25 25.29
C ILE A 224 7.23 -2.30 24.40
N MET A 225 8.54 -2.24 24.63
CA MET A 225 9.46 -1.49 23.78
C MET A 225 10.07 -2.41 22.71
N PRO A 226 10.26 -1.93 21.46
CA PRO A 226 11.00 -2.67 20.45
C PRO A 226 12.40 -3.04 20.92
N THR A 227 12.82 -4.27 20.67
CA THR A 227 14.20 -4.70 20.94
C THR A 227 15.04 -4.62 19.67
N PRO A 228 16.38 -4.45 19.79
CA PRO A 228 17.27 -4.45 18.63
C PRO A 228 17.27 -5.75 17.80
N GLY A 229 16.75 -6.85 18.35
CA GLY A 229 16.64 -8.14 17.67
C GLY A 229 15.23 -8.49 17.20
N GLY A 230 14.24 -7.63 17.44
CA GLY A 230 12.85 -7.89 17.07
C GLY A 230 12.23 -9.12 17.75
N THR A 231 12.80 -9.61 18.85
CA THR A 231 12.33 -10.83 19.53
C THR A 231 10.95 -10.64 20.14
N GLU A 232 10.62 -9.42 20.53
CA GLU A 232 9.33 -9.04 21.08
C GLU A 232 8.19 -9.18 20.08
N SER A 233 8.50 -9.08 18.79
CA SER A 233 7.54 -9.12 17.69
C SER A 233 7.61 -10.40 16.86
N PHE A 234 8.53 -11.32 17.20
CA PHE A 234 8.78 -12.55 16.46
C PHE A 234 7.51 -13.40 16.25
N THR A 235 6.73 -13.63 17.31
CA THR A 235 5.51 -14.44 17.25
C THR A 235 4.45 -13.77 16.38
N ALA A 236 4.20 -12.47 16.59
CA ALA A 236 3.22 -11.73 15.81
C ALA A 236 3.57 -11.71 14.32
N ARG A 237 4.84 -11.42 13.98
CA ARG A 237 5.37 -11.46 12.63
C ARG A 237 5.21 -12.83 11.98
N SER A 238 5.52 -13.90 12.71
CA SER A 238 5.38 -15.28 12.21
C SER A 238 3.93 -15.65 11.94
N ILE A 239 2.99 -15.25 12.80
CA ILE A 239 1.55 -15.47 12.60
C ILE A 239 1.06 -14.77 11.34
N VAL A 240 1.43 -13.50 11.14
CA VAL A 240 1.06 -12.73 9.94
C VAL A 240 1.57 -13.41 8.67
N VAL A 241 2.82 -13.87 8.65
CA VAL A 241 3.38 -14.58 7.48
C VAL A 241 2.60 -15.86 7.20
N LEU A 242 2.34 -16.68 8.22
CA LEU A 242 1.62 -17.94 8.06
C LEU A 242 0.18 -17.71 7.56
N ALA A 243 -0.53 -16.76 8.15
CA ALA A 243 -1.89 -16.40 7.75
C ALA A 243 -1.95 -15.91 6.30
N ALA A 244 -1.07 -14.95 5.94
CA ALA A 244 -1.02 -14.43 4.58
C ALA A 244 -0.75 -15.54 3.56
N ARG A 245 0.24 -16.40 3.82
CA ARG A 245 0.60 -17.49 2.88
C ARG A 245 -0.49 -18.55 2.77
N ALA A 246 -1.19 -18.87 3.86
CA ALA A 246 -2.32 -19.80 3.85
C ALA A 246 -3.45 -19.30 2.93
N ALA A 247 -3.72 -18.00 2.96
CA ALA A 247 -4.73 -17.34 2.11
C ALA A 247 -4.23 -16.96 0.70
N GLY A 248 -2.98 -17.29 0.33
CA GLY A 248 -2.38 -16.90 -0.94
C GLY A 248 -2.16 -15.38 -1.10
N LEU A 249 -1.97 -14.67 0.02
CA LEU A 249 -1.69 -13.24 0.09
C LEU A 249 -0.19 -12.97 0.28
N GLN A 250 0.22 -11.75 -0.07
CA GLN A 250 1.57 -11.27 0.23
C GLN A 250 1.68 -10.83 1.70
N PRO A 251 2.59 -11.41 2.51
CA PRO A 251 2.88 -10.87 3.83
C PRO A 251 3.79 -9.66 3.72
N ILE A 252 3.36 -8.51 4.25
CA ILE A 252 4.13 -7.27 4.23
C ILE A 252 4.50 -6.78 5.63
N ASP A 253 5.79 -6.50 5.83
CA ASP A 253 6.36 -6.10 7.12
C ASP A 253 6.11 -4.61 7.43
N THR A 254 6.32 -4.27 8.71
CA THR A 254 6.16 -2.91 9.26
C THR A 254 7.19 -1.90 8.72
N VAL A 255 7.07 -0.62 9.08
CA VAL A 255 8.06 0.43 8.78
C VAL A 255 9.33 0.33 9.63
N TYR A 256 10.41 1.00 9.21
CA TYR A 256 11.59 1.24 10.05
C TYR A 256 11.70 2.74 10.39
N ALA A 257 11.60 3.08 11.67
CA ALA A 257 11.39 4.45 12.13
C ALA A 257 12.65 5.33 12.04
N ASP A 258 13.84 4.77 12.26
CA ASP A 258 15.08 5.55 12.25
C ASP A 258 15.61 5.74 10.83
N VAL A 259 15.13 6.80 10.17
CA VAL A 259 15.44 7.15 8.77
C VAL A 259 16.95 7.28 8.50
N LYS A 260 17.76 7.64 9.51
CA LYS A 260 19.19 7.89 9.34
C LYS A 260 20.06 6.64 9.52
N ASN A 261 19.51 5.61 10.14
CA ASN A 261 20.25 4.38 10.47
C ASN A 261 20.01 3.32 9.39
N LEU A 262 20.77 3.43 8.29
CA LEU A 262 20.66 2.53 7.14
C LEU A 262 21.16 1.11 7.47
N GLU A 263 22.14 0.97 8.36
CA GLU A 263 22.61 -0.34 8.82
C GLU A 263 21.53 -1.09 9.60
N GLY A 264 20.80 -0.38 10.46
CA GLY A 264 19.66 -0.94 11.18
C GLY A 264 18.48 -1.28 10.27
N LEU A 265 18.23 -0.45 9.24
CA LEU A 265 17.27 -0.77 8.19
C LEU A 265 17.65 -2.07 7.46
N GLN A 266 18.91 -2.21 7.06
CA GLN A 266 19.40 -3.40 6.35
C GLN A 266 19.17 -4.67 7.18
N LYS A 267 19.53 -4.65 8.46
CA LYS A 267 19.28 -5.77 9.36
C LYS A 267 17.78 -6.06 9.52
N SER A 268 16.95 -5.02 9.63
CA SER A 268 15.49 -5.17 9.71
C SER A 268 14.91 -5.84 8.46
N ILE A 269 15.43 -5.53 7.27
CA ILE A 269 15.03 -6.17 6.01
C ILE A 269 15.46 -7.64 5.99
N GLU A 270 16.69 -7.94 6.39
CA GLU A 270 17.19 -9.33 6.47
C GLU A 270 16.34 -10.18 7.40
N ASP A 271 16.01 -9.66 8.59
CA ASP A 271 15.15 -10.33 9.57
C ASP A 271 13.72 -10.55 9.01
N ALA A 272 13.16 -9.55 8.32
CA ALA A 272 11.84 -9.66 7.67
C ALA A 272 11.81 -10.74 6.59
N LYS A 273 12.81 -10.73 5.71
CA LYS A 273 12.97 -11.69 4.62
C LYS A 273 13.17 -13.10 5.15
N ALA A 274 13.95 -13.26 6.23
CA ALA A 274 14.17 -14.55 6.88
C ALA A 274 12.88 -15.15 7.47
N LEU A 275 11.95 -14.32 7.95
CA LEU A 275 10.63 -14.76 8.42
C LEU A 275 9.66 -15.09 7.28
N GLY A 276 9.90 -14.59 6.05
CA GLY A 276 9.09 -14.88 4.87
C GLY A 276 8.24 -13.71 4.35
N PHE A 277 8.42 -12.51 4.90
CA PHE A 277 7.88 -11.27 4.33
C PHE A 277 8.45 -11.00 2.94
N VAL A 278 7.66 -10.35 2.08
CA VAL A 278 8.06 -10.03 0.69
C VAL A 278 8.21 -8.54 0.42
N GLY A 279 7.97 -7.71 1.43
CA GLY A 279 8.14 -6.28 1.32
C GLY A 279 8.01 -5.56 2.66
N LYS A 280 8.22 -4.25 2.63
CA LYS A 280 8.28 -3.40 3.83
C LYS A 280 7.76 -2.00 3.55
N GLY A 281 7.12 -1.40 4.56
CA GLY A 281 6.77 0.02 4.53
C GLY A 281 8.01 0.93 4.61
N CYS A 282 8.03 1.99 3.81
CA CYS A 282 9.03 3.06 3.84
C CYS A 282 8.36 4.36 4.31
N ILE A 283 9.01 5.12 5.19
CA ILE A 283 8.53 6.43 5.66
C ILE A 283 9.37 7.59 5.13
N HIS A 284 10.42 7.28 4.37
CA HIS A 284 11.27 8.27 3.73
C HIS A 284 11.79 7.75 2.37
N PRO A 285 11.90 8.59 1.33
CA PRO A 285 12.37 8.16 0.01
C PRO A 285 13.75 7.47 0.01
N SER A 286 14.64 7.83 0.94
CA SER A 286 15.97 7.19 1.05
C SER A 286 15.92 5.71 1.48
N GLN A 287 14.77 5.23 1.97
CA GLN A 287 14.58 3.83 2.36
C GLN A 287 14.14 2.95 1.17
N VAL A 288 13.61 3.55 0.10
CA VAL A 288 13.02 2.83 -1.03
C VAL A 288 14.05 1.91 -1.70
N LEU A 289 15.16 2.47 -2.19
CA LEU A 289 16.18 1.67 -2.88
C LEU A 289 16.78 0.55 -1.99
N PRO A 290 17.19 0.81 -0.73
CA PRO A 290 17.64 -0.27 0.17
C PRO A 290 16.60 -1.38 0.38
N VAL A 291 15.32 -1.02 0.51
CA VAL A 291 14.23 -2.00 0.67
C VAL A 291 14.03 -2.81 -0.60
N GLU A 292 13.95 -2.15 -1.75
CA GLU A 292 13.84 -2.81 -3.06
C GLU A 292 14.97 -3.83 -3.27
N GLU A 293 16.23 -3.42 -3.07
CA GLU A 293 17.40 -4.30 -3.21
C GLU A 293 17.41 -5.42 -2.16
N GLY A 294 17.08 -5.13 -0.90
CA GLY A 294 17.14 -6.11 0.18
C GLY A 294 16.14 -7.27 0.04
N PHE A 295 14.97 -7.02 -0.56
CA PHE A 295 13.99 -8.08 -0.86
C PHE A 295 14.30 -8.89 -2.13
N MET A 296 15.24 -8.44 -2.97
CA MET A 296 15.69 -9.21 -4.13
C MET A 296 16.59 -10.39 -3.73
N PRO A 297 16.52 -11.54 -4.42
CA PRO A 297 17.44 -12.66 -4.15
C PRO A 297 18.89 -12.27 -4.49
N SER A 298 19.86 -12.79 -3.74
CA SER A 298 21.28 -12.59 -4.06
C SER A 298 21.70 -13.41 -5.28
N GLU A 299 22.78 -13.00 -5.95
CA GLU A 299 23.37 -13.76 -7.08
C GLU A 299 23.61 -15.23 -6.72
N ALA A 300 24.09 -15.51 -5.51
CA ALA A 300 24.29 -16.88 -5.04
C ALA A 300 22.97 -17.67 -4.91
N GLN A 301 21.89 -17.01 -4.50
CA GLN A 301 20.55 -17.63 -4.44
C GLN A 301 20.00 -17.88 -5.86
N ILE A 302 20.18 -16.92 -6.77
CA ILE A 302 19.77 -17.03 -8.17
C ILE A 302 20.53 -18.18 -8.85
N ASP A 303 21.85 -18.22 -8.75
CA ASP A 303 22.67 -19.29 -9.34
C ASP A 303 22.30 -20.67 -8.82
N LYS A 304 22.03 -20.78 -7.51
CA LYS A 304 21.55 -22.02 -6.91
C LYS A 304 20.18 -22.40 -7.47
N ALA A 305 19.27 -21.44 -7.60
CA ALA A 305 17.94 -21.66 -8.15
C ALA A 305 17.99 -22.11 -9.62
N ARG A 306 18.79 -21.46 -10.47
CA ARG A 306 19.01 -21.86 -11.87
C ARG A 306 19.52 -23.30 -11.99
N LYS A 307 20.49 -23.69 -11.15
CA LYS A 307 21.01 -25.07 -11.11
C LYS A 307 19.96 -26.10 -10.72
N ILE A 308 19.12 -25.77 -9.74
CA ILE A 308 18.02 -26.64 -9.28
C ILE A 308 16.97 -26.81 -10.40
N VAL A 309 16.54 -25.71 -11.02
CA VAL A 309 15.55 -25.73 -12.10
C VAL A 309 16.07 -26.45 -13.35
N ALA A 310 17.36 -26.29 -13.68
CA ALA A 310 18.00 -27.05 -14.75
C ALA A 310 18.00 -28.56 -14.48
N ALA A 311 18.38 -28.98 -13.26
CA ALA A 311 18.35 -30.38 -12.88
C ALA A 311 16.93 -30.96 -12.86
N MET A 312 15.92 -30.16 -12.51
CA MET A 312 14.51 -30.54 -12.57
C MET A 312 14.07 -30.81 -14.02
N ARG A 313 14.36 -29.90 -14.94
CA ARG A 313 14.03 -30.06 -16.37
C ARG A 313 14.69 -31.30 -16.97
N GLU A 314 15.96 -31.55 -16.64
CA GLU A 314 16.67 -32.75 -17.10
C GLU A 314 16.05 -34.05 -16.55
N ALA A 315 15.61 -34.06 -15.29
CA ALA A 315 14.95 -35.21 -14.68
C ALA A 315 13.58 -35.47 -15.34
N GLU A 316 12.80 -34.41 -15.61
CA GLU A 316 11.52 -34.49 -16.32
C GLU A 316 11.69 -35.04 -17.74
N GLU A 317 12.67 -34.56 -18.51
CA GLU A 317 12.99 -35.06 -19.86
C GLU A 317 13.36 -36.54 -19.87
N LYS A 318 14.00 -37.02 -18.80
CA LYS A 318 14.39 -38.44 -18.62
C LYS A 318 13.30 -39.30 -17.99
N GLY A 319 12.15 -38.73 -17.63
CA GLY A 319 11.06 -39.43 -16.94
C GLY A 319 11.43 -39.90 -15.52
N LEU A 320 12.37 -39.22 -14.85
CA LEU A 320 12.84 -39.55 -13.51
C LEU A 320 11.99 -38.80 -12.46
N GLY A 321 11.43 -39.53 -11.49
CA GLY A 321 10.66 -38.93 -10.41
C GLY A 321 11.50 -38.25 -9.31
N ALA A 322 12.82 -38.46 -9.31
CA ALA A 322 13.74 -37.90 -8.34
C ALA A 322 14.77 -36.98 -9.03
N ILE A 323 14.90 -35.76 -8.52
CA ILE A 323 15.83 -34.75 -9.03
C ILE A 323 17.13 -34.86 -8.21
N ALA A 324 18.27 -35.00 -8.86
CA ALA A 324 19.57 -35.03 -8.20
C ALA A 324 20.43 -33.84 -8.64
N LEU A 325 21.04 -33.14 -7.69
CA LEU A 325 22.03 -32.08 -7.96
C LEU A 325 23.32 -32.41 -7.20
N GLY A 326 24.31 -32.91 -7.92
CA GLY A 326 25.53 -33.46 -7.32
C GLY A 326 25.21 -34.71 -6.49
N SER A 327 25.57 -34.70 -5.20
CA SER A 327 25.31 -35.81 -4.27
C SER A 327 23.99 -35.69 -3.50
N LYS A 328 23.20 -34.64 -3.73
CA LYS A 328 21.97 -34.36 -2.97
C LYS A 328 20.73 -34.60 -3.84
N MET A 329 19.73 -35.26 -3.27
CA MET A 329 18.38 -35.27 -3.84
C MET A 329 17.70 -33.93 -3.57
N ILE A 330 16.91 -33.47 -4.53
CA ILE A 330 16.12 -32.25 -4.47
C ILE A 330 14.65 -32.66 -4.38
N ASP A 331 14.03 -32.36 -3.23
CA ASP A 331 12.62 -32.61 -3.03
C ASP A 331 11.76 -31.57 -3.77
N PRO A 332 10.50 -31.90 -4.14
CA PRO A 332 9.60 -30.97 -4.83
C PRO A 332 9.43 -29.59 -4.15
N PRO A 333 9.39 -29.47 -2.80
CA PRO A 333 9.35 -28.16 -2.15
C PRO A 333 10.58 -27.29 -2.43
N VAL A 334 11.77 -27.88 -2.53
CA VAL A 334 13.03 -27.17 -2.82
C VAL A 334 13.03 -26.66 -4.26
N ALA A 335 12.50 -27.47 -5.20
CA ALA A 335 12.32 -27.04 -6.58
C ALA A 335 11.31 -25.88 -6.70
N ARG A 336 10.18 -25.94 -5.97
CA ARG A 336 9.22 -24.81 -5.91
C ARG A 336 9.85 -23.52 -5.39
N GLN A 337 10.69 -23.60 -4.35
CA GLN A 337 11.41 -22.44 -3.84
C GLN A 337 12.38 -21.88 -4.89
N ALA A 338 13.11 -22.73 -5.60
CA ALA A 338 14.00 -22.29 -6.67
C ALA A 338 13.23 -21.58 -7.81
N MET A 339 12.10 -22.15 -8.26
CA MET A 339 11.25 -21.49 -9.27
C MET A 339 10.72 -20.13 -8.77
N ALA A 340 10.32 -20.04 -7.50
CA ALA A 340 9.86 -18.77 -6.93
C ALA A 340 10.96 -17.70 -6.92
N VAL A 341 12.22 -18.08 -6.68
CA VAL A 341 13.38 -17.18 -6.76
C VAL A 341 13.59 -16.67 -8.19
N LEU A 342 13.52 -17.54 -9.20
CA LEU A 342 13.68 -17.13 -10.60
C LEU A 342 12.53 -16.24 -11.09
N LYS A 343 11.29 -16.56 -10.69
CA LYS A 343 10.10 -15.74 -10.99
C LYS A 343 10.26 -14.29 -10.51
N LEU A 344 10.93 -14.06 -9.38
CA LEU A 344 11.17 -12.72 -8.84
C LEU A 344 12.09 -11.87 -9.72
N ILE A 345 12.96 -12.48 -10.53
CA ILE A 345 13.88 -11.80 -11.45
C ILE A 345 13.39 -11.82 -12.90
N GLY A 346 12.18 -12.33 -13.15
CA GLY A 346 11.57 -12.42 -14.48
C GLY A 346 12.06 -13.61 -15.33
N GLU A 347 12.61 -14.66 -14.70
CA GLU A 347 13.01 -15.93 -15.33
C GLU A 347 12.00 -17.06 -15.05
#